data_AF-A0AAE9PS56-F1
#
_entry.id   AF-A0AAE9PS56-F1
#
_cell.length_a   1.000
_cell.length_b   1.000
_cell.length_c   1.000
_cell.angle_alpha   90.00
_cell.angle_beta   90.00
_cell.angle_gamma   90.00
#
_symmetry.space_group_name_H-M   'P 1'
#
loop_
_entity.id
_entity.type
_entity.pdbx_description
1 polymer ?
#
loop_
_entity_poly.entity_id
_entity_poly.type
_entity_poly.pdbx_seq_one_letter_code
_entity_poly.pdbx_strand_id
1 'polypeptide(L)'
;MDMVRQELTDGQHVRPAAYPSFIARSYFHTPDTLRADWQAAGLPEPRVLGVEGPIWIAPGFEEKWAVPSHRSRLLDISRQVEEQESVIGMSPHMLAVGTKS
;
A
#
# COMPACT_ATOMS: atom_id res chain seq x y z
N MET A 1 10.64 -4.84 19.84
CA MET A 1 9.77 -3.65 19.80
C MET A 1 10.38 -2.51 18.99
N ASP A 2 11.62 -2.60 18.52
CA ASP A 2 12.27 -1.49 17.81
C ASP A 2 11.97 -1.42 16.30
N MET A 3 11.60 -2.53 15.66
CA MET A 3 11.33 -2.58 14.22
C MET A 3 10.20 -1.62 13.81
N VAL A 4 9.01 -1.77 14.39
CA VAL A 4 7.86 -0.89 14.07
C VAL A 4 8.18 0.57 14.36
N ARG A 5 8.91 0.85 15.45
CA ARG A 5 9.35 2.21 15.75
C ARG A 5 10.25 2.76 14.64
N GLN A 6 11.22 1.97 14.18
CA GLN A 6 12.12 2.37 13.10
C GLN A 6 11.35 2.59 11.79
N GLU A 7 10.49 1.65 11.40
CA GLU A 7 9.62 1.77 10.21
C GLU A 7 8.77 3.05 10.25
N LEU A 8 8.19 3.39 11.41
CA LEU A 8 7.41 4.62 11.58
C LEU A 8 8.26 5.90 11.62
N THR A 9 9.55 5.80 11.98
CA THR A 9 10.44 6.96 12.14
C THR A 9 11.15 7.31 10.83
N ASP A 10 11.67 6.31 10.14
CA ASP A 10 12.53 6.51 8.95
C ASP A 10 12.19 5.60 7.77
N GLY A 11 11.13 4.80 7.87
CA GLY A 11 10.67 3.88 6.81
C GLY A 11 11.50 2.61 6.68
N GLN A 12 12.60 2.42 7.43
CA GLN A 12 13.49 1.27 7.21
C GLN A 12 12.92 -0.01 7.82
N HIS A 13 12.57 -0.97 6.97
CA HIS A 13 12.28 -2.34 7.39
C HIS A 13 13.55 -3.19 7.33
N VAL A 14 14.09 -3.53 8.50
CA VAL A 14 15.24 -4.45 8.62
C VAL A 14 14.75 -5.82 9.06
N ARG A 15 14.68 -6.75 8.11
CA ARG A 15 14.26 -8.13 8.37
C ARG A 15 15.12 -8.78 9.47
N PRO A 16 14.53 -9.34 10.54
CA PRO A 16 15.28 -10.01 11.59
C PRO A 16 15.83 -11.34 11.10
N ALA A 17 17.04 -11.71 11.56
CA ALA A 17 17.64 -12.99 11.24
C ALA A 17 16.79 -14.20 11.70
N ALA A 18 16.01 -14.03 12.78
CA ALA A 18 15.12 -15.07 13.30
C ALA A 18 13.91 -15.38 12.39
N TYR A 19 13.59 -14.50 11.43
CA TYR A 19 12.43 -14.64 10.53
C TYR A 19 12.88 -14.52 9.06
N PRO A 20 13.66 -15.48 8.54
CA PRO A 20 14.27 -15.37 7.22
C PRO A 20 13.27 -15.35 6.07
N SER A 21 12.08 -15.94 6.27
CA SER A 21 10.99 -16.00 5.29
C SER A 21 9.98 -14.85 5.41
N PHE A 22 10.20 -13.89 6.31
CA PHE A 22 9.37 -12.70 6.43
C PHE A 22 9.70 -11.67 5.36
N ILE A 23 9.00 -10.52 5.37
CA ILE A 23 9.21 -9.41 4.44
C ILE A 23 10.71 -9.11 4.33
N ALA A 24 11.21 -9.06 3.09
CA ALA A 24 12.61 -8.77 2.82
C ALA A 24 12.97 -7.35 3.25
N ARG A 25 14.26 -7.08 3.46
CA ARG A 25 14.74 -5.74 3.78
C ARG A 25 14.20 -4.75 2.74
N SER A 26 13.51 -3.71 3.21
CA SER A 26 12.73 -2.82 2.36
C SER A 26 12.56 -1.44 3.02
N TYR A 27 11.91 -0.54 2.31
CA TYR A 27 11.50 0.78 2.81
C TYR A 27 9.97 0.86 2.77
N PHE A 28 9.33 1.22 3.88
CA PHE A 28 7.90 1.42 3.99
C PHE A 28 7.58 2.90 3.94
N HIS A 29 7.16 3.36 2.77
CA HIS A 29 6.65 4.72 2.62
C HIS A 29 5.30 4.87 3.31
N THR A 30 5.08 6.05 3.89
CA THR A 30 3.73 6.62 4.03
C THR A 30 3.29 7.22 2.69
N PRO A 31 1.98 7.42 2.45
CA PRO A 31 1.49 8.06 1.22
C PRO A 31 2.14 9.43 0.98
N ASP A 32 2.33 10.21 2.04
CA ASP A 32 2.91 11.56 1.97
C ASP A 32 4.40 11.53 1.66
N THR A 33 5.15 10.61 2.28
CA THR A 33 6.58 10.44 1.95
C THR A 33 6.78 9.97 0.51
N LEU A 34 5.91 9.08 0.00
CA LEU A 34 5.99 8.63 -1.38
C LEU A 34 5.70 9.78 -2.36
N ARG A 35 4.69 10.62 -2.05
CA ARG A 35 4.37 11.82 -2.83
C ARG A 35 5.54 12.81 -2.83
N ALA A 36 6.12 13.08 -1.67
CA ALA A 36 7.24 14.00 -1.52
C ALA A 36 8.49 13.53 -2.29
N ASP A 37 8.82 12.23 -2.25
CA ASP A 37 9.94 11.65 -3.00
C ASP A 37 9.76 11.83 -4.51
N TRP A 38 8.55 11.61 -5.02
CA TRP A 38 8.24 11.81 -6.45
C TRP A 38 8.32 13.28 -6.86
N GLN A 39 7.82 14.19 -6.02
CA GLN A 39 7.93 15.63 -6.25
C GLN A 39 9.39 16.09 -6.28
N ALA A 40 10.21 15.62 -5.33
CA ALA A 40 11.64 15.88 -5.30
C ALA A 40 12.38 15.32 -6.53
N ALA A 41 11.87 14.22 -7.11
CA ALA A 41 12.38 13.64 -8.35
C ALA A 41 11.94 14.38 -9.64
N GLY A 42 11.21 15.50 -9.52
CA GLY A 42 10.76 16.30 -10.67
C GLY A 42 9.43 15.87 -11.29
N LEU A 43 8.62 15.10 -10.56
CA LEU A 43 7.25 14.73 -10.93
C LEU A 43 6.29 15.43 -9.97
N PRO A 44 5.84 16.67 -10.25
CA PRO A 44 5.22 17.55 -9.26
C PRO A 44 3.80 17.13 -8.82
N GLU A 45 3.08 16.40 -9.67
CA GLU A 45 1.69 16.01 -9.43
C GLU A 45 1.51 14.47 -9.50
N PRO A 46 2.16 13.69 -8.61
CA PRO A 46 1.99 12.26 -8.60
C PRO A 46 0.66 11.90 -7.94
N ARG A 47 -0.10 11.02 -8.60
CA ARG A 47 -1.21 10.29 -7.96
C ARG A 47 -0.62 9.15 -7.15
N VAL A 48 -1.02 9.04 -5.89
CA VAL A 48 -0.69 7.90 -5.02
C VAL A 48 -1.95 7.08 -4.83
N LEU A 49 -1.90 5.80 -5.19
CA LEU A 49 -3.03 4.89 -5.26
C LEU A 49 -2.79 3.69 -4.34
N GLY A 50 -3.80 3.29 -3.56
CA GLY A 50 -3.82 2.00 -2.89
C GLY A 50 -4.15 0.88 -3.89
N VAL A 51 -3.37 -0.21 -3.91
CA VAL A 51 -3.56 -1.31 -4.86
C VAL A 51 -4.74 -2.21 -4.46
N GLU A 52 -4.77 -2.68 -3.21
CA GLU A 52 -5.83 -3.58 -2.72
C GLU A 52 -6.89 -2.84 -1.88
N GLY A 53 -6.54 -1.70 -1.28
CA GLY A 53 -7.38 -1.05 -0.30
C GLY A 53 -7.66 -1.97 0.90
N PRO A 54 -8.85 -1.94 1.54
CA PRO A 54 -9.14 -2.76 2.71
C PRO A 54 -9.53 -4.21 2.37
N ILE A 55 -9.59 -4.62 1.11
CA ILE A 55 -10.18 -5.92 0.75
C ILE A 55 -9.29 -7.11 1.14
N TRP A 56 -7.99 -6.90 1.39
CA TRP A 56 -7.07 -7.97 1.79
C TRP A 56 -7.39 -8.57 3.16
N ILE A 57 -8.09 -7.81 4.03
CA ILE A 57 -8.64 -8.30 5.31
C ILE A 57 -10.12 -8.67 5.22
N ALA A 58 -10.70 -8.78 4.02
CA ALA A 58 -12.08 -9.18 3.89
C ALA A 58 -12.29 -10.60 4.46
N PRO A 59 -13.24 -10.80 5.40
CA PRO A 59 -13.51 -12.13 5.94
C PRO A 59 -13.95 -13.09 4.85
N GLY A 60 -13.39 -14.29 4.79
CA GLY A 60 -13.70 -15.27 3.73
C GLY A 60 -13.39 -14.75 2.33
N PHE A 61 -12.22 -14.11 2.17
CA PHE A 61 -11.78 -13.53 0.90
C PHE A 61 -11.81 -14.57 -0.22
N GLU A 62 -11.25 -15.76 0.01
CA GLU A 62 -11.16 -16.84 -0.99
C GLU A 62 -12.55 -17.29 -1.47
N GLU A 63 -13.49 -17.52 -0.55
CA GLU A 63 -14.85 -17.94 -0.88
C GLU A 63 -15.61 -16.86 -1.66
N LYS A 64 -15.40 -15.58 -1.32
CA LYS A 64 -15.98 -14.45 -2.06
C LYS A 64 -15.31 -14.30 -3.43
N TRP A 65 -14.01 -14.46 -3.51
CA TRP A 65 -13.26 -14.31 -4.76
C TRP A 65 -13.63 -15.37 -5.80
N ALA A 66 -13.95 -16.59 -5.34
CA ALA A 66 -14.40 -17.69 -6.18
C ALA A 66 -15.76 -17.43 -6.86
N VAL A 67 -16.59 -16.54 -6.31
CA VAL A 67 -17.90 -16.17 -6.87
C VAL A 67 -17.76 -14.90 -7.73
N PRO A 68 -17.98 -14.95 -9.06
CA PRO A 68 -17.70 -13.82 -9.95
C PRO A 68 -18.39 -12.49 -9.57
N SER A 69 -19.64 -12.54 -9.11
CA SER A 69 -20.38 -11.34 -8.69
C SER A 69 -19.82 -10.72 -7.41
N HIS A 70 -19.39 -11.54 -6.45
CA HIS A 70 -18.75 -11.08 -5.22
C HIS A 70 -17.37 -10.50 -5.50
N ARG A 71 -16.57 -11.17 -6.35
CA ARG A 71 -15.29 -10.63 -6.84
C ARG A 71 -15.45 -9.27 -7.50
N SER A 72 -16.46 -9.10 -8.37
CA SER A 72 -16.76 -7.79 -8.96
C SER A 72 -17.00 -6.74 -7.88
N ARG A 73 -17.80 -7.06 -6.86
CA ARG A 73 -18.08 -6.14 -5.74
C ARG A 73 -16.84 -5.80 -4.91
N LEU A 74 -15.94 -6.76 -4.67
CA LEU A 74 -14.65 -6.52 -4.00
C LEU A 74 -13.77 -5.55 -4.81
N LEU A 75 -13.67 -5.76 -6.13
CA LEU A 75 -12.94 -4.88 -7.02
C LEU A 75 -13.59 -3.48 -7.10
N ASP A 76 -14.92 -3.39 -7.08
CA ASP A 76 -15.65 -2.12 -7.05
C ASP A 76 -15.38 -1.34 -5.75
N ILE A 77 -15.26 -2.04 -4.62
CA ILE A 77 -14.85 -1.43 -3.34
C ILE A 77 -13.41 -0.93 -3.46
N SER A 78 -12.49 -1.75 -3.96
CA SER A 78 -11.08 -1.37 -4.16
C SER A 78 -10.95 -0.08 -4.98
N ARG A 79 -11.64 0.00 -6.12
CA ARG A 79 -11.62 1.21 -6.98
C ARG A 79 -12.20 2.44 -6.30
N GLN A 80 -13.24 2.30 -5.48
CA GLN A 80 -13.83 3.45 -4.78
C GLN A 80 -12.89 4.07 -3.74
N VAL A 81 -11.97 3.28 -3.18
CA VAL A 81 -11.09 3.70 -2.10
C VAL A 81 -9.63 3.89 -2.51
N GLU A 82 -9.26 3.57 -3.76
CA GLU A 82 -7.86 3.60 -4.22
C GLU A 82 -7.22 4.99 -4.09
N GLU A 83 -8.00 6.07 -4.19
CA GLU A 83 -7.55 7.47 -4.02
C GLU A 83 -7.99 8.10 -2.70
N GLN A 84 -8.71 7.39 -1.83
CA GLN A 84 -9.25 7.96 -0.59
C GLN A 84 -8.12 8.15 0.43
N GLU A 85 -7.71 9.40 0.65
CA GLU A 85 -6.57 9.78 1.50
C GLU A 85 -6.66 9.19 2.92
N SER A 86 -7.85 9.17 3.52
CA SER A 86 -8.06 8.61 4.86
C SER A 86 -8.00 7.08 4.93
N VAL A 87 -8.04 6.39 3.78
CA VAL A 87 -8.13 4.93 3.67
C VAL A 87 -6.90 4.31 3.01
N ILE A 88 -6.15 5.08 2.22
CA ILE A 88 -5.04 4.56 1.40
C ILE A 88 -3.98 3.82 2.24
N GLY A 89 -3.74 4.25 3.48
CA GLY A 89 -2.83 3.57 4.41
C GLY A 89 -3.28 2.18 4.86
N MET A 90 -4.52 1.78 4.57
CA MET A 90 -5.03 0.42 4.79
C MET A 90 -4.57 -0.56 3.69
N SER A 91 -4.11 -0.04 2.54
CA SER A 91 -3.62 -0.87 1.44
C SER A 91 -2.22 -1.39 1.76
N PRO A 92 -1.96 -2.71 1.64
CA PRO A 92 -0.63 -3.27 1.85
C PRO A 92 0.41 -2.74 0.86
N HIS A 93 -0.02 -2.44 -0.38
CA HIS A 93 0.82 -1.83 -1.39
C HIS A 93 0.23 -0.51 -1.89
N MET A 94 1.13 0.40 -2.27
CA MET A 94 0.81 1.66 -2.93
C MET A 94 1.53 1.76 -4.26
N LEU A 95 0.89 2.45 -5.21
CA LEU A 95 1.44 2.80 -6.52
C LEU A 95 1.45 4.31 -6.66
N ALA A 96 2.60 4.88 -7.02
CA ALA A 96 2.67 6.26 -7.47
C ALA A 96 2.70 6.31 -9.00
N VAL A 97 1.92 7.22 -9.58
CA VAL A 97 1.79 7.42 -11.02
C VAL A 97 1.93 8.91 -11.30
N GLY A 98 2.78 9.24 -12.26
CA GLY A 98 3.03 10.62 -12.67
C GLY A 98 3.44 10.68 -14.13
N THR A 99 3.22 11.82 -14.75
CA THR A 99 3.63 12.09 -16.13
C THR A 99 4.86 12.98 -16.11
N LYS A 100 5.88 12.61 -16.88
CA LYS A 100 7.04 13.47 -17.11
C LYS A 100 6.71 14.44 -18.24
N SER A 101 6.83 15.74 -17.97
CA SER A 101 6.77 16.79 -18.99
C SER A 101 8.08 16.88 -19.79
#